data_AF-A0A3A9ESE1-F1
#
_entry.id   AF-A0A3A9ESE1-F1
#
_cell.length_a   1.000
_cell.length_b   1.000
_cell.length_c   1.000
_cell.angle_alpha   90.00
_cell.angle_beta   90.00
_cell.angle_gamma   90.00
#
_symmetry.space_group_name_H-M   'P 1'
#
loop_
_entity.id
_entity.type
_entity.pdbx_description
1 polymer ?
#
loop_
_entity_poly.entity_id
_entity_poly.type
_entity_poly.pdbx_seq_one_letter_code
_entity_poly.pdbx_strand_id
1 'polypeptide(L)'
;MQEIKCPNCGKVFQVDEAGYAQIVQQVRGREFEKELAGREQALAEQHCQNLKIAQTSHEQALIEVRAENAKALAEKDQLIIRLNEQLKQTGTEKDLAVTQAVTEKDRERVDALAKKEAELAAREKRILELENQLQQTGAEKELAVTHAVTEKERELASQKEQLLTLRGELEREQSESQLKEKALKEQYEAQLKAKDQQIEYYKDFKVRQSTKMVGESLEQHCQNQFNQLRMAAFPNAYFEKDNDARTGSKGDFIFRESEDGTEFISIMFEMKNEMDETATKHKNEDFFKELDKDRREKGCEYAVLVSMLEADSELYNGGIVDVSYRYEKMYVIRPQFFIPTISMLRNAARNSLKYRRELREIRNQQIDVENFEAAMNDFKDKFGRNYRLASERFQAAIKEIDNSIDHLQKIKDNLLGSERNLRLANDKAEDLSIKKLTKNSPSVRAMFQEAGQDS
;
A
#
# COMPACT_ATOMS: atom_id res chain seq x y z
N MET A 1 33.86 193.22 155.54
CA MET A 1 33.37 193.75 156.83
C MET A 1 32.01 193.14 157.11
N GLN A 2 31.95 192.19 158.06
CA GLN A 2 30.75 191.78 158.80
C GLN A 2 31.25 190.92 159.97
N GLU A 3 30.93 191.34 161.19
CA GLU A 3 31.49 190.83 162.45
C GLU A 3 30.79 189.55 162.91
N ILE A 4 31.56 188.56 163.39
CA ILE A 4 31.03 187.29 163.94
C ILE A 4 31.44 187.15 165.40
N LYS A 5 30.45 186.81 166.24
CA LYS A 5 30.56 186.68 167.69
C LYS A 5 30.91 185.24 168.07
N CYS A 6 31.91 185.06 168.93
CA CYS A 6 32.30 183.76 169.48
C CYS A 6 31.45 183.41 170.72
N PRO A 7 30.88 182.19 170.82
CA PRO A 7 30.06 181.78 171.98
C PRO A 7 30.81 181.56 173.29
N ASN A 8 32.15 181.45 173.30
CA ASN A 8 32.90 180.93 174.48
C ASN A 8 34.05 181.81 174.99
N CYS A 9 34.15 183.08 174.57
CA CYS A 9 34.91 184.06 175.35
C CYS A 9 34.20 185.41 175.55
N GLY A 10 33.15 185.70 174.76
CA GLY A 10 32.47 187.00 174.77
C GLY A 10 33.18 188.14 174.00
N LYS A 11 34.34 187.94 173.37
CA LYS A 11 35.08 188.99 172.62
C LYS A 11 34.86 188.97 171.10
N VAL A 12 35.05 190.13 170.47
CA VAL A 12 34.83 190.42 169.03
C VAL A 12 36.17 190.40 168.29
N PHE A 13 36.27 189.71 167.15
CA PHE A 13 37.49 189.68 166.31
C PHE A 13 37.18 189.48 164.82
N GLN A 14 38.07 190.01 163.97
CA GLN A 14 38.05 189.91 162.50
C GLN A 14 39.04 188.82 162.06
N VAL A 15 38.63 187.89 161.18
CA VAL A 15 39.50 186.78 160.76
C VAL A 15 39.35 186.48 159.27
N ASP A 16 40.52 186.50 158.63
CA ASP A 16 40.87 186.35 157.21
C ASP A 16 40.60 184.93 156.68
N GLU A 17 40.24 184.85 155.39
CA GLU A 17 39.61 183.72 154.68
C GLU A 17 40.48 182.45 154.54
N ALA A 18 41.73 182.46 155.02
CA ALA A 18 42.68 181.36 154.85
C ALA A 18 42.41 180.13 155.74
N GLY A 19 41.55 180.22 156.77
CA GLY A 19 41.32 179.13 157.75
C GLY A 19 40.20 178.14 157.41
N TYR A 20 39.25 178.49 156.54
CA TYR A 20 38.03 177.67 156.32
C TYR A 20 38.24 176.46 155.40
N ALA A 21 39.38 176.40 154.69
CA ALA A 21 39.67 175.36 153.70
C ALA A 21 40.05 173.99 154.31
N GLN A 22 40.55 173.94 155.55
CA GLN A 22 41.09 172.69 156.13
C GLN A 22 40.06 171.76 156.80
N ILE A 23 38.83 172.23 157.09
CA ILE A 23 37.82 171.42 157.79
C ILE A 23 36.82 170.75 156.81
N VAL A 24 36.66 171.28 155.60
CA VAL A 24 35.73 170.71 154.59
C VAL A 24 36.26 169.42 153.93
N GLN A 25 37.57 169.19 153.96
CA GLN A 25 38.19 168.04 153.29
C GLN A 25 38.13 166.74 154.11
N GLN A 26 37.97 166.82 155.44
CA GLN A 26 38.00 165.65 156.32
C GLN A 26 36.66 164.90 156.44
N VAL A 27 35.54 165.46 155.97
CA VAL A 27 34.20 164.84 156.09
C VAL A 27 33.67 164.25 154.77
N ARG A 28 34.22 164.64 153.61
CA ARG A 28 33.76 164.14 152.29
C ARG A 28 34.38 162.82 151.80
N GLY A 29 35.49 162.36 152.37
CA GLY A 29 36.18 161.15 151.87
C GLY A 29 35.55 159.82 152.29
N ARG A 30 34.99 159.72 153.50
CA ARG A 30 34.61 158.43 154.10
C ARG A 30 33.21 157.93 153.73
N GLU A 31 32.29 158.84 153.43
CA GLU A 31 30.91 158.50 153.06
C GLU A 31 30.80 158.04 151.60
N PHE A 32 31.66 158.53 150.70
CA PHE A 32 31.61 158.23 149.27
C PHE A 32 32.04 156.79 148.92
N GLU A 33 33.02 156.22 149.63
CA GLU A 33 33.48 154.85 149.40
C GLU A 33 32.43 153.77 149.75
N LYS A 34 31.57 154.05 150.74
CA LYS A 34 30.48 153.12 151.11
C LYS A 34 29.40 153.04 150.04
N GLU A 35 29.09 154.15 149.37
CA GLU A 35 28.05 154.18 148.34
C GLU A 35 28.48 153.46 147.05
N LEU A 36 29.78 153.53 146.72
CA LEU A 36 30.36 152.79 145.59
C LEU A 36 30.30 151.27 145.77
N ALA A 37 30.65 150.78 146.97
CA ALA A 37 30.61 149.34 147.26
C ALA A 37 29.19 148.75 147.19
N GLY A 38 28.17 149.52 147.62
CA GLY A 38 26.77 149.09 147.52
C GLY A 38 26.26 148.97 146.07
N ARG A 39 26.78 149.80 145.16
CA ARG A 39 26.36 149.81 143.75
C ARG A 39 26.95 148.66 142.94
N GLU A 40 28.18 148.23 143.25
CA GLU A 40 28.81 147.05 142.62
C GLU A 40 28.06 145.75 142.96
N GLN A 41 27.60 145.61 144.20
CA GLN A 41 26.91 144.40 144.65
C GLN A 41 25.56 144.19 143.94
N ALA A 42 24.79 145.26 143.75
CA ALA A 42 23.50 145.22 143.05
C ALA A 42 23.64 144.82 141.56
N LEU A 43 24.70 145.29 140.89
CA LEU A 43 24.97 144.93 139.50
C LEU A 43 25.34 143.45 139.33
N ALA A 44 26.09 142.88 140.27
CA ALA A 44 26.47 141.47 140.24
C ALA A 44 25.25 140.53 140.40
N GLU A 45 24.32 140.87 141.30
CA GLU A 45 23.08 140.11 141.50
C GLU A 45 22.18 140.13 140.25
N GLN A 46 22.03 141.30 139.62
CA GLN A 46 21.24 141.46 138.40
C GLN A 46 21.82 140.63 137.24
N HIS A 47 23.14 140.61 137.10
CA HIS A 47 23.79 139.84 136.04
C HIS A 47 23.65 138.32 136.26
N CYS A 48 23.68 137.86 137.52
CA CYS A 48 23.47 136.47 137.89
C CYS A 48 22.04 135.99 137.57
N GLN A 49 21.02 136.81 137.83
CA GLN A 49 19.63 136.49 137.49
C GLN A 49 19.42 136.38 135.97
N ASN A 50 19.95 137.32 135.18
CA ASN A 50 19.79 137.30 133.73
C ASN A 50 20.41 136.06 133.08
N LEU A 51 21.57 135.60 133.57
CA LEU A 51 22.21 134.37 133.10
C LEU A 51 21.35 133.13 133.38
N LYS A 52 20.73 133.07 134.56
CA LYS A 52 19.90 131.93 134.95
C LYS A 52 18.65 131.80 134.07
N ILE A 53 18.01 132.92 133.75
CA ILE A 53 16.84 132.96 132.85
C ILE A 53 17.23 132.48 131.44
N ALA A 54 18.37 132.95 130.92
CA ALA A 54 18.86 132.55 129.60
C ALA A 54 19.15 131.03 129.52
N GLN A 55 19.73 130.43 130.56
CA GLN A 55 19.98 128.99 130.62
C GLN A 55 18.68 128.18 130.60
N THR A 56 17.70 128.54 131.42
CA THR A 56 16.39 127.84 131.45
C THR A 56 15.64 127.95 130.13
N SER A 57 15.68 129.11 129.45
CA SER A 57 15.05 129.29 128.14
C SER A 57 15.71 128.41 127.07
N HIS A 58 17.04 128.31 127.08
CA HIS A 58 17.75 127.45 126.13
C HIS A 58 17.47 125.97 126.35
N GLU A 59 17.38 125.54 127.61
CA GLU A 59 17.08 124.14 127.96
C GLU A 59 15.64 123.73 127.56
N GLN A 60 14.66 124.62 127.73
CA GLN A 60 13.29 124.40 127.25
C GLN A 60 13.23 124.25 125.73
N ALA A 61 13.89 125.15 124.98
CA ALA A 61 13.95 125.05 123.52
C ALA A 61 14.58 123.72 123.05
N LEU A 62 15.59 123.22 123.78
CA LEU A 62 16.27 121.97 123.44
C LEU A 62 15.38 120.74 123.71
N ILE A 63 14.54 120.79 124.74
CA ILE A 63 13.54 119.75 125.03
C ILE A 63 12.45 119.73 123.94
N GLU A 64 11.96 120.89 123.50
CA GLU A 64 10.96 120.98 122.43
C GLU A 64 11.47 120.39 121.11
N VAL A 65 12.69 120.78 120.69
CA VAL A 65 13.32 120.23 119.47
C VAL A 65 13.52 118.72 119.56
N ARG A 66 13.88 118.19 120.74
CA ARG A 66 14.00 116.73 120.93
C ARG A 66 12.65 116.03 120.85
N ALA A 67 11.59 116.62 121.40
CA ALA A 67 10.24 116.06 121.33
C ALA A 67 9.70 116.05 119.89
N GLU A 68 9.94 117.12 119.12
CA GLU A 68 9.57 117.17 117.70
C GLU A 68 10.34 116.13 116.86
N ASN A 69 11.66 116.00 117.06
CA ASN A 69 12.45 114.98 116.38
C ASN A 69 12.01 113.55 116.74
N ALA A 70 11.68 113.29 118.01
CA ALA A 70 11.19 111.99 118.44
C ALA A 70 9.84 111.64 117.78
N LYS A 71 8.93 112.61 117.61
CA LYS A 71 7.67 112.43 116.88
C LYS A 71 7.93 112.14 115.40
N ALA A 72 8.78 112.91 114.74
CA ALA A 72 9.11 112.72 113.33
C ALA A 72 9.78 111.35 113.05
N LEU A 73 10.61 110.85 113.96
CA LEU A 73 11.19 109.51 113.89
C LEU A 73 10.12 108.42 114.00
N ALA A 74 9.22 108.53 114.98
CA ALA A 74 8.14 107.57 115.15
C ALA A 74 7.20 107.51 113.93
N GLU A 75 6.89 108.66 113.32
CA GLU A 75 6.10 108.72 112.09
C GLU A 75 6.82 108.06 110.90
N LYS A 76 8.13 108.27 110.75
CA LYS A 76 8.94 107.61 109.73
C LYS A 76 9.04 106.11 109.96
N ASP A 77 9.23 105.66 111.19
CA ASP A 77 9.27 104.22 111.52
C ASP A 77 7.94 103.54 111.19
N GLN A 78 6.80 104.19 111.50
CA GLN A 78 5.49 103.68 111.09
C GLN A 78 5.32 103.63 109.57
N LEU A 79 5.88 104.60 108.83
CA LEU A 79 5.84 104.59 107.38
C LEU A 79 6.70 103.46 106.80
N ILE A 80 7.88 103.21 107.37
CA ILE A 80 8.77 102.10 106.96
C ILE A 80 8.08 100.76 107.19
N ILE A 81 7.41 100.56 108.33
CA ILE A 81 6.66 99.33 108.61
C ILE A 81 5.56 99.13 107.57
N ARG A 82 4.76 100.17 107.28
CA ARG A 82 3.70 100.10 106.26
C ARG A 82 4.23 99.79 104.85
N LEU A 83 5.29 100.46 104.43
CA LEU A 83 5.90 100.21 103.12
C LEU A 83 6.49 98.80 103.01
N ASN A 84 7.10 98.29 104.08
CA ASN A 84 7.61 96.91 104.11
C ASN A 84 6.49 95.87 104.03
N GLU A 85 5.36 96.10 104.69
CA GLU A 85 4.18 95.24 104.56
C GLU A 85 3.61 95.27 103.14
N GLN A 86 3.51 96.44 102.51
CA GLN A 86 3.08 96.56 101.11
C GLN A 86 4.05 95.88 100.13
N LEU A 87 5.37 96.00 100.35
CA LEU A 87 6.38 95.30 99.54
C LEU A 87 6.29 93.78 99.71
N LYS A 88 6.05 93.29 100.93
CA LYS A 88 5.83 91.85 101.16
C LYS A 88 4.56 91.37 100.47
N GLN A 89 3.45 92.09 100.60
CA GLN A 89 2.18 91.73 99.95
C GLN A 89 2.34 91.70 98.41
N THR A 90 2.87 92.77 97.82
CA THR A 90 3.09 92.82 96.36
C THR A 90 4.11 91.79 95.88
N GLY A 91 5.13 91.46 96.69
CA GLY A 91 6.04 90.35 96.43
C GLY A 91 5.33 89.00 96.39
N THR A 92 4.53 88.70 97.42
CA THR A 92 3.75 87.45 97.48
C THR A 92 2.71 87.33 96.37
N GLU A 93 2.06 88.43 95.99
CA GLU A 93 1.10 88.46 94.88
C GLU A 93 1.79 88.18 93.53
N LYS A 94 2.96 88.78 93.30
CA LYS A 94 3.75 88.52 92.08
C LYS A 94 4.25 87.08 92.02
N ASP A 95 4.77 86.55 93.13
CA ASP A 95 5.25 85.16 93.19
C ASP A 95 4.10 84.17 92.96
N LEU A 96 2.91 84.43 93.51
CA LEU A 96 1.73 83.61 93.29
C LEU A 96 1.27 83.68 91.82
N ALA A 97 1.24 84.87 91.22
CA ALA A 97 0.87 85.05 89.82
C ALA A 97 1.84 84.35 88.86
N VAL A 98 3.16 84.43 89.12
CA VAL A 98 4.18 83.72 88.34
C VAL A 98 4.03 82.22 88.51
N THR A 99 3.84 81.73 89.74
CA THR A 99 3.64 80.30 90.00
C THR A 99 2.40 79.77 89.27
N GLN A 100 1.28 80.50 89.33
CA GLN A 100 0.06 80.13 88.62
C GLN A 100 0.28 80.07 87.10
N ALA A 101 0.89 81.11 86.51
CA ALA A 101 1.18 81.15 85.07
C ALA A 101 2.12 80.02 84.61
N VAL A 102 3.15 79.69 85.42
CA VAL A 102 4.05 78.57 85.13
C VAL A 102 3.30 77.24 85.21
N THR A 103 2.49 77.03 86.26
CA THR A 103 1.73 75.77 86.39
C THR A 103 0.70 75.59 85.28
N GLU A 104 0.08 76.66 84.79
CA GLU A 104 -0.85 76.61 83.66
C GLU A 104 -0.12 76.27 82.36
N LYS A 105 1.04 76.89 82.10
CA LYS A 105 1.87 76.58 80.93
C LYS A 105 2.43 75.16 80.98
N ASP A 106 2.83 74.67 82.14
CA ASP A 106 3.31 73.30 82.29
C ASP A 106 2.18 72.29 82.07
N ARG A 107 0.96 72.57 82.53
CA ARG A 107 -0.23 71.74 82.21
C ARG A 107 -0.51 71.72 80.71
N GLU A 108 -0.52 72.87 80.05
CA GLU A 108 -0.71 72.95 78.59
C GLU A 108 0.36 72.14 77.83
N ARG A 109 1.62 72.18 78.29
CA ARG A 109 2.72 71.40 77.69
C ARG A 109 2.55 69.91 77.90
N VAL A 110 2.19 69.48 79.11
CA VAL A 110 1.93 68.07 79.42
C VAL A 110 0.77 67.54 78.58
N ASP A 111 -0.32 68.29 78.46
CA ASP A 111 -1.48 67.91 77.66
C ASP A 111 -1.14 67.85 76.15
N ALA A 112 -0.34 68.78 75.65
CA ALA A 112 0.12 68.78 74.27
C ALA A 112 1.05 67.59 73.96
N LEU A 113 1.95 67.25 74.89
CA LEU A 113 2.82 66.08 74.77
C LEU A 113 2.01 64.78 74.80
N ALA A 114 1.08 64.64 75.75
CA ALA A 114 0.20 63.47 75.82
C ALA A 114 -0.63 63.28 74.54
N LYS A 115 -1.15 64.37 73.95
CA LYS A 115 -1.83 64.31 72.65
C LYS A 115 -0.91 63.86 71.52
N LYS A 116 0.34 64.35 71.49
CA LYS A 116 1.32 63.98 70.47
C LYS A 116 1.78 62.53 70.61
N GLU A 117 2.00 62.06 71.83
CA GLU A 117 2.33 60.65 72.10
C GLU A 117 1.18 59.73 71.70
N ALA A 118 -0.07 60.11 71.98
CA ALA A 118 -1.25 59.35 71.53
C ALA A 118 -1.38 59.31 70.00
N GLU A 119 -1.15 60.44 69.31
CA GLU A 119 -1.14 60.51 67.84
C GLU A 119 -0.02 59.64 67.24
N LEU A 120 1.18 59.65 67.83
CA LEU A 120 2.31 58.84 67.39
C LEU A 120 2.02 57.35 67.58
N ALA A 121 1.55 56.94 68.75
CA ALA A 121 1.17 55.55 69.01
C ALA A 121 0.09 55.05 68.06
N ALA A 122 -0.89 55.90 67.72
CA ALA A 122 -1.92 55.58 66.74
C ALA A 122 -1.34 55.41 65.32
N ARG A 123 -0.41 56.27 64.92
CA ARG A 123 0.29 56.16 63.62
C ARG A 123 1.19 54.94 63.55
N GLU A 124 1.95 54.64 64.59
CA GLU A 124 2.79 53.45 64.68
C GLU A 124 1.96 52.17 64.56
N LYS A 125 0.83 52.11 65.28
CA LYS A 125 -0.11 50.99 65.14
C LYS A 125 -0.63 50.86 63.70
N ARG A 126 -0.95 51.99 63.05
CA ARG A 126 -1.44 51.98 61.67
C ARG A 126 -0.37 51.55 60.66
N ILE A 127 0.88 51.96 60.86
CA ILE A 127 2.01 51.52 60.04
C ILE A 127 2.17 50.01 60.18
N LEU A 128 2.15 49.48 61.40
CA LEU A 128 2.31 48.06 61.67
C LEU A 128 1.17 47.21 61.08
N GLU A 129 -0.08 47.72 61.13
CA GLU A 129 -1.22 47.11 60.43
C GLU A 129 -1.03 47.09 58.89
N LEU A 130 -0.58 48.20 58.30
CA LEU A 130 -0.36 48.30 56.85
C LEU A 130 0.82 47.43 56.40
N GLU A 131 1.90 47.35 57.17
CA GLU A 131 3.04 46.47 56.91
C GLU A 131 2.63 45.01 56.93
N ASN A 132 1.84 44.59 57.92
CA ASN A 132 1.29 43.24 57.98
C ASN A 132 0.37 42.94 56.78
N GLN A 133 -0.51 43.88 56.40
CA GLN A 133 -1.38 43.72 55.23
C GLN A 133 -0.57 43.61 53.93
N LEU A 134 0.48 44.41 53.77
CA LEU A 134 1.37 44.36 52.61
C LEU A 134 2.17 43.06 52.55
N GLN A 135 2.68 42.57 53.68
CA GLN A 135 3.35 41.26 53.75
C GLN A 135 2.38 40.14 53.40
N GLN A 136 1.16 40.16 53.92
CA GLN A 136 0.16 39.14 53.65
C GLN A 136 -0.25 39.14 52.17
N THR A 137 -0.59 40.30 51.60
CA THR A 137 -0.92 40.39 50.17
C THR A 137 0.27 40.09 49.26
N GLY A 138 1.49 40.43 49.68
CA GLY A 138 2.73 40.04 48.99
C GLY A 138 2.88 38.52 48.94
N ALA A 139 2.77 37.85 50.09
CA ALA A 139 2.85 36.40 50.19
C ALA A 139 1.72 35.68 49.42
N GLU A 140 0.48 36.18 49.50
CA GLU A 140 -0.66 35.62 48.75
C GLU A 140 -0.46 35.73 47.23
N LYS A 141 0.04 36.87 46.74
CA LYS A 141 0.35 37.04 45.31
C LYS A 141 1.50 36.14 44.87
N GLU A 142 2.54 36.03 45.68
CA GLU A 142 3.70 35.18 45.39
C GLU A 142 3.28 33.71 45.35
N LEU A 143 2.47 33.24 46.30
CA LEU A 143 1.88 31.90 46.29
C LEU A 143 1.00 31.66 45.05
N ALA A 144 0.13 32.62 44.69
CA ALA A 144 -0.73 32.50 43.51
C ALA A 144 0.09 32.40 42.21
N VAL A 145 1.14 33.22 42.08
CA VAL A 145 2.06 33.17 40.93
C VAL A 145 2.80 31.84 40.90
N THR A 146 3.32 31.39 42.04
CA THR A 146 4.07 30.12 42.13
C THR A 146 3.18 28.93 41.79
N HIS A 147 1.93 28.92 42.26
CA HIS A 147 0.96 27.88 41.92
C HIS A 147 0.61 27.90 40.43
N ALA A 148 0.36 29.08 39.84
CA ALA A 148 0.06 29.20 38.41
C ALA A 148 1.24 28.76 37.54
N VAL A 149 2.47 29.10 37.93
CA VAL A 149 3.70 28.70 37.22
C VAL A 149 3.89 27.18 37.32
N THR A 150 3.79 26.61 38.51
CA THR A 150 3.97 25.16 38.71
C THR A 150 2.92 24.31 38.00
N GLU A 151 1.65 24.74 37.96
CA GLU A 151 0.63 24.08 37.15
C GLU A 151 0.96 24.15 35.65
N LYS A 152 1.36 25.32 35.14
CA LYS A 152 1.74 25.47 33.73
C LYS A 152 2.99 24.67 33.37
N GLU A 153 3.98 24.61 34.24
CA GLU A 153 5.17 23.78 34.06
C GLU A 153 4.82 22.29 34.02
N ARG A 154 3.88 21.85 34.87
CA ARG A 154 3.39 20.46 34.89
C ARG A 154 2.61 20.10 33.62
N GLU A 155 1.72 21.00 33.16
CA GLU A 155 1.03 20.84 31.88
C GLU A 155 2.02 20.76 30.71
N LEU A 156 3.01 21.65 30.66
CA LEU A 156 4.05 21.67 29.63
C LEU A 156 4.91 20.40 29.66
N ALA A 157 5.26 19.90 30.85
CA ALA A 157 6.01 18.66 30.99
C ALA A 157 5.21 17.47 30.44
N SER A 158 3.92 17.38 30.81
CA SER A 158 3.02 16.33 30.31
C SER A 158 2.84 16.40 28.79
N GLN A 159 2.62 17.59 28.23
CA GLN A 159 2.50 17.77 26.78
C GLN A 159 3.80 17.42 26.03
N LYS A 160 4.97 17.75 26.59
CA LYS A 160 6.26 17.37 26.00
C LYS A 160 6.47 15.86 25.99
N GLU A 161 6.07 15.17 27.06
CA GLU A 161 6.15 13.71 27.13
C GLU A 161 5.20 13.04 26.12
N GLN A 162 3.97 13.56 25.99
CA GLN A 162 3.02 13.13 24.96
C GLN A 162 3.56 13.39 23.55
N LEU A 163 4.16 14.55 23.28
CA LEU A 163 4.78 14.84 21.99
C LEU A 163 5.95 13.91 21.68
N LEU A 164 6.79 13.59 22.67
CA LEU A 164 7.90 12.64 22.51
C LEU A 164 7.40 11.24 22.17
N THR A 165 6.38 10.75 22.87
CA THR A 165 5.78 9.43 22.62
C THR A 165 5.12 9.37 21.24
N LEU A 166 4.27 10.34 20.90
CA LEU A 166 3.65 10.46 19.57
C LEU A 166 4.67 10.53 18.43
N ARG A 167 5.77 11.27 18.63
CA ARG A 167 6.84 11.36 17.62
C ARG A 167 7.56 10.03 17.42
N GLY A 168 7.83 9.32 18.52
CA GLY A 168 8.41 7.96 18.46
C GLY A 168 7.49 6.95 17.78
N GLU A 169 6.19 7.00 18.07
CA GLU A 169 5.20 6.15 17.41
C GLU A 169 5.11 6.44 15.90
N LEU A 170 5.09 7.71 15.52
CA LEU A 170 5.06 8.13 14.11
C LEU A 170 6.31 7.67 13.35
N GLU A 171 7.50 7.84 13.93
CA GLU A 171 8.76 7.37 13.31
C GLU A 171 8.79 5.84 13.18
N ARG A 172 8.28 5.11 14.18
CA ARG A 172 8.13 3.65 14.11
C ARG A 172 7.16 3.24 13.01
N GLU A 173 6.01 3.87 12.91
CA GLU A 173 5.00 3.54 11.89
C GLU A 173 5.47 3.89 10.48
N GLN A 174 6.18 5.00 10.31
CA GLN A 174 6.82 5.35 9.04
C GLN A 174 7.88 4.32 8.63
N SER A 175 8.75 3.91 9.56
CA SER A 175 9.77 2.89 9.26
C SER A 175 9.15 1.52 8.96
N GLU A 176 8.11 1.10 9.69
CA GLU A 176 7.36 -0.13 9.41
C GLU A 176 6.68 -0.09 8.03
N SER A 177 6.05 1.03 7.68
CA SER A 177 5.41 1.21 6.37
C SER A 177 6.43 1.12 5.23
N GLN A 178 7.59 1.79 5.36
CA GLN A 178 8.68 1.70 4.38
C GLN A 178 9.24 0.28 4.24
N LEU A 179 9.39 -0.45 5.35
CA LEU A 179 9.84 -1.85 5.33
C LEU A 179 8.81 -2.75 4.63
N LYS A 180 7.52 -2.57 4.91
CA LYS A 180 6.43 -3.30 4.23
C LYS A 180 6.42 -3.01 2.73
N GLU A 181 6.57 -1.74 2.33
CA GLU A 181 6.63 -1.36 0.92
C GLU A 181 7.82 -1.99 0.20
N LYS A 182 9.02 -1.96 0.82
CA LYS A 182 10.22 -2.60 0.25
C LYS A 182 10.07 -4.11 0.14
N ALA A 183 9.61 -4.77 1.20
CA ALA A 183 9.41 -6.22 1.19
C ALA A 183 8.40 -6.65 0.11
N LEU A 184 7.32 -5.87 -0.07
CA LEU A 184 6.32 -6.12 -1.10
C LEU A 184 6.90 -5.95 -2.52
N LYS A 185 7.69 -4.89 -2.75
CA LYS A 185 8.38 -4.68 -4.03
C LYS A 185 9.35 -5.82 -4.35
N GLU A 186 10.19 -6.20 -3.39
CA GLU A 186 11.15 -7.32 -3.57
C GLU A 186 10.43 -8.64 -3.86
N GLN A 187 9.31 -8.91 -3.18
CA GLN A 187 8.50 -10.10 -3.43
C GLN A 187 7.94 -10.12 -4.87
N TYR A 188 7.39 -8.99 -5.34
CA TYR A 188 6.88 -8.89 -6.71
C TYR A 188 7.98 -8.96 -7.75
N GLU A 189 9.13 -8.32 -7.53
CA GLU A 189 10.28 -8.42 -8.43
C GLU A 189 10.80 -9.85 -8.55
N ALA A 190 10.86 -10.61 -7.45
CA ALA A 190 11.24 -12.01 -7.47
C ALA A 190 10.23 -12.87 -8.25
N GLN A 191 8.93 -12.64 -8.06
CA GLN A 191 7.88 -13.34 -8.81
C GLN A 191 7.94 -13.01 -10.31
N LEU A 192 8.13 -11.73 -10.68
CA LEU A 192 8.27 -11.32 -12.07
C LEU A 192 9.49 -11.97 -12.72
N LYS A 193 10.66 -11.92 -12.09
CA LYS A 193 11.87 -12.60 -12.60
C LYS A 193 11.64 -14.10 -12.79
N ALA A 194 10.98 -14.77 -11.87
CA ALA A 194 10.67 -16.20 -12.01
C ALA A 194 9.72 -16.47 -13.20
N LYS A 195 8.73 -15.60 -13.42
CA LYS A 195 7.82 -15.69 -14.57
C LYS A 195 8.53 -15.40 -15.89
N ASP A 196 9.39 -14.39 -15.94
CA ASP A 196 10.17 -14.07 -17.13
C ASP A 196 11.11 -15.21 -17.52
N GLN A 197 11.78 -15.84 -16.54
CA GLN A 197 12.59 -17.04 -16.76
C GLN A 197 11.75 -18.21 -17.30
N GLN A 198 10.53 -18.42 -16.78
CA GLN A 198 9.62 -19.43 -17.33
C GLN A 198 9.22 -19.11 -18.77
N ILE A 199 8.89 -17.86 -19.07
CA ILE A 199 8.54 -17.42 -20.43
C ILE A 199 9.71 -17.64 -21.39
N GLU A 200 10.92 -17.27 -20.98
CA GLU A 200 12.13 -17.46 -21.77
C GLU A 200 12.41 -18.95 -22.02
N TYR A 201 12.27 -19.79 -20.99
CA TYR A 201 12.36 -21.25 -21.13
C TYR A 201 11.34 -21.78 -22.14
N TYR A 202 10.07 -21.39 -22.06
CA TYR A 202 9.04 -21.85 -23.00
C TYR A 202 9.25 -21.30 -24.41
N LYS A 203 9.76 -20.07 -24.55
CA LYS A 203 10.14 -19.49 -25.85
C LYS A 203 11.29 -20.30 -26.45
N ASP A 204 12.37 -20.54 -25.72
CA ASP A 204 13.51 -21.34 -26.18
C ASP A 204 13.08 -22.79 -26.46
N PHE A 205 12.22 -23.39 -25.64
CA PHE A 205 11.67 -24.73 -25.88
C PHE A 205 10.85 -24.80 -27.17
N LYS A 206 9.96 -23.83 -27.42
CA LYS A 206 9.20 -23.72 -28.68
C LYS A 206 10.12 -23.47 -29.87
N VAL A 207 11.11 -22.59 -29.72
CA VAL A 207 12.09 -22.30 -30.77
C VAL A 207 12.93 -23.54 -31.07
N ARG A 208 13.33 -24.34 -30.07
CA ARG A 208 14.07 -25.60 -30.26
C ARG A 208 13.24 -26.70 -30.91
N GLN A 209 11.97 -26.84 -30.55
CA GLN A 209 11.05 -27.74 -31.25
C GLN A 209 10.85 -27.31 -32.70
N SER A 210 10.66 -26.01 -32.94
CA SER A 210 10.51 -25.45 -34.27
C SER A 210 11.81 -25.55 -35.07
N THR A 211 12.99 -25.22 -34.52
CA THR A 211 14.28 -25.29 -35.23
C THR A 211 14.69 -26.71 -35.62
N LYS A 212 14.32 -27.74 -34.84
CA LYS A 212 14.45 -29.13 -35.28
C LYS A 212 13.55 -29.48 -36.46
N MET A 213 12.37 -28.87 -36.54
CA MET A 213 11.42 -29.03 -37.65
C MET A 213 11.67 -28.06 -38.82
N VAL A 214 12.46 -27.01 -38.62
CA VAL A 214 12.86 -26.01 -39.62
C VAL A 214 14.18 -26.39 -40.29
N GLY A 215 15.04 -27.15 -39.60
CA GLY A 215 16.32 -27.62 -40.15
C GLY A 215 16.21 -28.85 -41.07
N GLU A 216 15.15 -29.65 -40.93
CA GLU A 216 14.79 -30.77 -41.82
C GLU A 216 13.50 -30.41 -42.57
N SER A 217 13.32 -30.84 -43.83
CA SER A 217 12.03 -30.65 -44.49
C SER A 217 10.93 -31.45 -43.76
N LEU A 218 9.69 -30.95 -43.76
CA LEU A 218 8.56 -31.62 -43.12
C LEU A 218 8.41 -33.10 -43.58
N GLU A 219 8.66 -33.34 -44.87
CA GLU A 219 8.72 -34.67 -45.46
C GLU A 219 9.80 -35.56 -44.82
N GLN A 220 11.03 -35.05 -44.68
CA GLN A 220 12.15 -35.79 -44.11
C GLN A 220 11.89 -36.12 -42.64
N HIS A 221 11.29 -35.19 -41.90
CA HIS A 221 10.90 -35.39 -40.51
C HIS A 221 9.90 -36.54 -40.36
N CYS A 222 8.81 -36.53 -41.13
CA CYS A 222 7.79 -37.58 -41.10
C CYS A 222 8.37 -38.94 -41.54
N GLN A 223 9.23 -38.95 -42.56
CA GLN A 223 9.91 -40.16 -43.02
C GLN A 223 10.84 -40.74 -41.94
N ASN A 224 11.61 -39.90 -41.26
CA ASN A 224 12.48 -40.32 -40.15
C ASN A 224 11.67 -40.89 -38.99
N GLN A 225 10.59 -40.22 -38.58
CA GLN A 225 9.69 -40.73 -37.53
C GLN A 225 9.09 -42.09 -37.89
N PHE A 226 8.64 -42.26 -39.14
CA PHE A 226 8.13 -43.54 -39.60
C PHE A 226 9.19 -44.63 -39.53
N ASN A 227 10.38 -44.37 -40.07
CA ASN A 227 11.48 -45.33 -40.12
C ASN A 227 11.98 -45.76 -38.73
N GLN A 228 11.98 -44.85 -37.74
CA GLN A 228 12.32 -45.17 -36.36
C GLN A 228 11.36 -46.19 -35.74
N LEU A 229 10.07 -46.11 -36.07
CA LEU A 229 9.03 -46.99 -35.51
C LEU A 229 8.67 -48.16 -36.44
N ARG A 230 9.15 -48.16 -37.69
CA ARG A 230 8.79 -49.13 -38.74
C ARG A 230 8.88 -50.57 -38.26
N MET A 231 10.02 -50.99 -37.71
CA MET A 231 10.20 -52.39 -37.30
C MET A 231 9.37 -52.78 -36.07
N ALA A 232 9.09 -51.83 -35.18
CA ALA A 232 8.36 -52.09 -33.95
C ALA A 232 6.84 -52.09 -34.15
N ALA A 233 6.33 -51.15 -34.95
CA ALA A 233 4.90 -50.92 -35.12
C ALA A 233 4.37 -51.35 -36.49
N PHE A 234 5.15 -51.21 -37.56
CA PHE A 234 4.71 -51.37 -38.96
C PHE A 234 5.61 -52.31 -39.78
N PRO A 235 5.86 -53.56 -39.33
CA PRO A 235 6.88 -54.43 -39.92
C PRO A 235 6.61 -54.79 -41.39
N ASN A 236 5.34 -54.85 -41.79
CA ASN A 236 4.91 -55.25 -43.14
C ASN A 236 4.45 -54.06 -44.01
N ALA A 237 4.69 -52.83 -43.56
CA ALA A 237 4.19 -51.64 -44.25
C ALA A 237 5.17 -51.13 -45.31
N TYR A 238 4.62 -50.86 -46.49
CA TYR A 238 5.26 -50.09 -47.55
C TYR A 238 5.05 -48.59 -47.27
N PHE A 239 6.14 -47.82 -47.28
CA PHE A 239 6.10 -46.36 -47.14
C PHE A 239 7.25 -45.73 -47.92
N GLU A 240 6.93 -45.10 -49.04
CA GLU A 240 7.88 -44.45 -49.95
C GLU A 240 7.27 -43.22 -50.60
N LYS A 241 8.14 -42.41 -51.23
CA LYS A 241 7.72 -41.24 -52.00
C LYS A 241 7.00 -41.66 -53.29
N ASP A 242 5.97 -40.90 -53.68
CA ASP A 242 5.30 -41.16 -54.96
C ASP A 242 6.13 -40.62 -56.14
N ASN A 243 6.88 -41.53 -56.78
CA ASN A 243 7.73 -41.20 -57.92
C ASN A 243 7.05 -41.42 -59.28
N ASP A 244 5.81 -41.92 -59.32
CA ASP A 244 5.14 -42.27 -60.58
C ASP A 244 4.40 -41.05 -61.18
N ALA A 245 5.09 -40.36 -62.08
CA ALA A 245 4.70 -39.06 -62.66
C ALA A 245 3.79 -39.14 -63.91
N ARG A 246 3.19 -40.30 -64.21
CA ARG A 246 2.52 -40.55 -65.51
C ARG A 246 1.34 -39.61 -65.83
N THR A 247 0.71 -38.99 -64.83
CA THR A 247 -0.48 -38.12 -64.98
C THR A 247 -0.26 -36.65 -64.60
N GLY A 248 0.98 -36.26 -64.28
CA GLY A 248 1.36 -34.86 -63.99
C GLY A 248 1.01 -34.35 -62.59
N SER A 249 0.50 -35.21 -61.70
CA SER A 249 0.16 -34.92 -60.29
C SER A 249 0.89 -35.94 -59.41
N LYS A 250 1.45 -35.50 -58.28
CA LYS A 250 2.29 -36.32 -57.39
C LYS A 250 1.95 -35.99 -55.96
N GLY A 251 1.57 -37.01 -55.19
CA GLY A 251 1.56 -36.89 -53.73
C GLY A 251 2.97 -37.02 -53.14
N ASP A 252 3.15 -36.68 -51.88
CA ASP A 252 4.48 -36.78 -51.26
C ASP A 252 4.84 -38.21 -50.86
N PHE A 253 3.94 -38.92 -50.17
CA PHE A 253 4.19 -40.29 -49.72
C PHE A 253 2.97 -41.19 -49.84
N ILE A 254 3.21 -42.47 -50.12
CA ILE A 254 2.20 -43.51 -50.11
C ILE A 254 2.51 -44.50 -49.01
N PHE A 255 1.55 -44.71 -48.11
CA PHE A 255 1.56 -45.80 -47.14
C PHE A 255 0.65 -46.93 -47.60
N ARG A 256 1.12 -48.17 -47.56
CA ARG A 256 0.30 -49.37 -47.80
C ARG A 256 0.69 -50.46 -46.82
N GLU A 257 -0.28 -51.21 -46.33
CA GLU A 257 -0.01 -52.41 -45.55
C GLU A 257 -0.89 -53.56 -46.01
N SER A 258 -0.25 -54.74 -46.12
CA SER A 258 -0.88 -55.98 -46.56
C SER A 258 -0.65 -57.08 -45.54
N GLU A 259 -1.64 -57.94 -45.38
CA GLU A 259 -1.54 -59.18 -44.60
C GLU A 259 -1.89 -60.35 -45.53
N ASP A 260 -1.01 -61.35 -45.63
CA ASP A 260 -1.16 -62.52 -46.52
C ASP A 260 -1.53 -62.16 -47.98
N GLY A 261 -0.90 -61.12 -48.53
CA GLY A 261 -1.15 -60.68 -49.92
C GLY A 261 -2.49 -59.96 -50.15
N THR A 262 -3.19 -59.58 -49.07
CA THR A 262 -4.39 -58.73 -49.13
C THR A 262 -4.08 -57.36 -48.55
N GLU A 263 -4.10 -56.32 -49.39
CA GLU A 263 -4.01 -54.93 -48.92
C GLU A 263 -5.28 -54.60 -48.11
N PHE A 264 -5.07 -54.14 -46.88
CA PHE A 264 -6.18 -53.77 -46.00
C PHE A 264 -6.22 -52.27 -45.72
N ILE A 265 -5.11 -51.56 -45.92
CA ILE A 265 -5.05 -50.10 -45.78
C ILE A 265 -4.08 -49.50 -46.77
N SER A 266 -4.49 -48.38 -47.36
CA SER A 266 -3.65 -47.49 -48.15
C SER A 266 -3.98 -46.04 -47.85
N ILE A 267 -2.94 -45.21 -47.69
CA ILE A 267 -3.06 -43.79 -47.34
C ILE A 267 -2.17 -43.00 -48.29
N MET A 268 -2.75 -42.00 -48.94
CA MET A 268 -2.02 -40.96 -49.66
C MET A 268 -1.71 -39.80 -48.71
N PHE A 269 -0.45 -39.39 -48.65
CA PHE A 269 -0.01 -38.27 -47.84
C PHE A 269 0.47 -37.10 -48.69
N GLU A 270 0.06 -35.91 -48.29
CA GLU A 270 0.57 -34.63 -48.78
C GLU A 270 1.13 -33.84 -47.60
N MET A 271 2.31 -33.25 -47.75
CA MET A 271 3.06 -32.53 -46.73
C MET A 271 3.12 -31.04 -47.11
N LYS A 272 2.61 -30.14 -46.27
CA LYS A 272 2.68 -28.69 -46.52
C LYS A 272 3.34 -27.96 -45.37
N ASN A 273 4.38 -27.21 -45.71
CA ASN A 273 5.16 -26.42 -44.77
C ASN A 273 4.96 -24.93 -45.03
N GLU A 274 4.84 -24.12 -43.97
CA GLU A 274 4.57 -22.67 -44.11
C GLU A 274 5.76 -21.90 -44.70
N MET A 275 6.98 -22.46 -44.60
CA MET A 275 8.21 -21.81 -45.06
C MET A 275 8.50 -21.99 -46.56
N ASP A 276 7.85 -22.95 -47.23
CA ASP A 276 8.17 -23.32 -48.62
C ASP A 276 7.35 -22.53 -49.66
N GLU A 277 6.43 -21.66 -49.23
CA GLU A 277 5.51 -20.93 -50.10
C GLU A 277 5.90 -19.45 -50.30
N THR A 278 5.85 -18.98 -51.56
CA THR A 278 6.16 -17.60 -51.93
C THR A 278 4.98 -16.66 -51.69
N ALA A 279 5.23 -15.52 -51.03
CA ALA A 279 4.47 -14.25 -50.91
C ALA A 279 2.98 -14.28 -50.49
N THR A 280 2.20 -15.33 -50.76
CA THR A 280 0.81 -15.48 -50.35
C THR A 280 0.66 -16.77 -49.54
N LYS A 281 0.22 -16.64 -48.29
CA LYS A 281 -0.05 -17.80 -47.42
C LYS A 281 -1.21 -18.61 -48.00
N HIS A 282 -0.97 -19.87 -48.36
CA HIS A 282 -2.03 -20.77 -48.77
C HIS A 282 -2.79 -21.33 -47.56
N LYS A 283 -4.04 -21.72 -47.78
CA LYS A 283 -4.86 -22.41 -46.78
C LYS A 283 -4.82 -23.91 -47.00
N ASN A 284 -5.12 -24.68 -45.96
CA ASN A 284 -5.20 -26.14 -46.08
C ASN A 284 -6.21 -26.58 -47.17
N GLU A 285 -7.32 -25.85 -47.30
CA GLU A 285 -8.37 -26.16 -48.28
C GLU A 285 -7.91 -26.10 -49.74
N ASP A 286 -6.87 -25.32 -50.04
CA ASP A 286 -6.37 -25.14 -51.40
C ASP A 286 -5.81 -26.44 -51.98
N PHE A 287 -5.35 -27.35 -51.11
CA PHE A 287 -4.70 -28.62 -51.48
C PHE A 287 -5.65 -29.82 -51.51
N PHE A 288 -6.87 -29.70 -50.99
CA PHE A 288 -7.77 -30.86 -50.86
C PHE A 288 -8.12 -31.47 -52.22
N LYS A 289 -8.36 -30.63 -53.23
CA LYS A 289 -8.76 -31.11 -54.55
C LYS A 289 -7.67 -31.94 -55.23
N GLU A 290 -6.43 -31.49 -55.10
CA GLU A 290 -5.26 -32.15 -55.69
C GLU A 290 -4.95 -33.45 -54.94
N LEU A 291 -4.96 -33.42 -53.60
CA LEU A 291 -4.77 -34.61 -52.78
C LEU A 291 -5.84 -35.69 -53.02
N ASP A 292 -7.12 -35.32 -53.15
CA ASP A 292 -8.16 -36.32 -53.49
C ASP A 292 -7.98 -36.89 -54.89
N LYS A 293 -7.50 -36.09 -55.84
CA LYS A 293 -7.18 -36.55 -57.19
C LYS A 293 -6.06 -37.59 -57.14
N ASP A 294 -4.96 -37.30 -56.45
CA ASP A 294 -3.82 -38.22 -56.30
C ASP A 294 -4.22 -39.51 -55.57
N ARG A 295 -5.03 -39.39 -54.51
CA ARG A 295 -5.59 -40.55 -53.80
C ARG A 295 -6.35 -41.48 -54.75
N ARG A 296 -7.21 -40.95 -55.62
CA ARG A 296 -8.01 -41.75 -56.56
C ARG A 296 -7.16 -42.36 -57.67
N GLU A 297 -6.22 -41.59 -58.24
CA GLU A 297 -5.34 -42.07 -59.31
C GLU A 297 -4.44 -43.22 -58.83
N LYS A 298 -3.97 -43.16 -57.59
CA LYS A 298 -3.14 -44.21 -56.97
C LYS A 298 -3.97 -45.30 -56.29
N GLY A 299 -5.30 -45.20 -56.27
CA GLY A 299 -6.18 -46.19 -55.64
C GLY A 299 -5.94 -46.34 -54.13
N CYS A 300 -5.59 -45.25 -53.45
CA CYS A 300 -5.44 -45.23 -51.99
C CYS A 300 -6.82 -45.10 -51.31
N GLU A 301 -7.01 -45.78 -50.18
CA GLU A 301 -8.27 -45.71 -49.43
C GLU A 301 -8.47 -44.35 -48.75
N TYR A 302 -7.43 -43.80 -48.12
CA TYR A 302 -7.46 -42.55 -47.36
C TYR A 302 -6.56 -41.47 -47.98
N ALA A 303 -6.91 -40.21 -47.74
CA ALA A 303 -6.04 -39.05 -47.98
C ALA A 303 -5.73 -38.34 -46.66
N VAL A 304 -4.48 -37.99 -46.43
CA VAL A 304 -4.07 -37.27 -45.22
C VAL A 304 -3.16 -36.10 -45.59
N LEU A 305 -3.64 -34.89 -45.36
CA LEU A 305 -2.83 -33.68 -45.47
C LEU A 305 -2.12 -33.42 -44.13
N VAL A 306 -0.80 -33.52 -44.13
CA VAL A 306 0.06 -33.15 -43.00
C VAL A 306 0.51 -31.72 -43.22
N SER A 307 0.04 -30.79 -42.39
CA SER A 307 0.24 -29.36 -42.66
C SER A 307 0.74 -28.58 -41.45
N MET A 308 1.66 -27.66 -41.72
CA MET A 308 2.09 -26.59 -40.83
C MET A 308 1.44 -25.23 -41.20
N LEU A 309 0.60 -25.18 -42.24
CA LEU A 309 -0.12 -23.96 -42.66
C LEU A 309 -1.17 -23.54 -41.63
N GLU A 310 -1.59 -22.27 -41.68
CA GLU A 310 -2.63 -21.73 -40.79
C GLU A 310 -2.29 -21.98 -39.31
N ALA A 311 -1.09 -21.58 -38.87
CA ALA A 311 -0.59 -21.84 -37.51
C ALA A 311 -1.49 -21.28 -36.39
N ASP A 312 -2.25 -20.23 -36.67
CA ASP A 312 -3.18 -19.60 -35.71
C ASP A 312 -4.59 -20.24 -35.73
N SER A 313 -4.84 -21.24 -36.57
CA SER A 313 -6.18 -21.88 -36.68
C SER A 313 -6.47 -22.80 -35.49
N GLU A 314 -7.48 -22.43 -34.69
CA GLU A 314 -7.98 -23.28 -33.59
C GLU A 314 -8.45 -24.66 -34.08
N LEU A 315 -9.07 -24.73 -35.26
CA LEU A 315 -9.60 -25.97 -35.83
C LEU A 315 -8.47 -26.99 -36.09
N TYR A 316 -7.44 -26.59 -36.83
CA TYR A 316 -6.33 -27.48 -37.20
C TYR A 316 -5.33 -27.72 -36.05
N ASN A 317 -5.32 -26.85 -35.04
CA ASN A 317 -4.52 -27.07 -33.83
C ASN A 317 -5.20 -27.99 -32.81
N GLY A 318 -6.50 -28.27 -32.99
CA GLY A 318 -7.30 -29.11 -32.09
C GLY A 318 -7.04 -30.62 -32.19
N GLY A 319 -6.32 -31.10 -33.22
CA GLY A 319 -5.99 -32.52 -33.36
C GLY A 319 -6.08 -33.03 -34.81
N ILE A 320 -6.66 -34.23 -34.97
CA ILE A 320 -6.98 -34.82 -36.27
C ILE A 320 -8.31 -34.25 -36.74
N VAL A 321 -8.30 -33.50 -37.85
CA VAL A 321 -9.51 -32.88 -38.40
C VAL A 321 -10.05 -33.76 -39.52
N ASP A 322 -11.29 -34.20 -39.39
CA ASP A 322 -12.01 -34.94 -40.43
C ASP A 322 -12.67 -33.99 -41.43
N VAL A 323 -12.23 -34.05 -42.69
CA VAL A 323 -12.79 -33.25 -43.79
C VAL A 323 -13.59 -34.11 -44.78
N SER A 324 -14.03 -35.30 -44.34
CA SER A 324 -14.84 -36.24 -45.10
C SER A 324 -16.19 -35.70 -45.55
N TYR A 325 -16.67 -34.61 -44.94
CA TYR A 325 -17.87 -33.88 -45.39
C TYR A 325 -17.69 -33.26 -46.79
N ARG A 326 -16.45 -33.05 -47.25
CA ARG A 326 -16.12 -32.47 -48.55
C ARG A 326 -15.39 -33.44 -49.47
N TYR A 327 -14.45 -34.21 -48.93
CA TYR A 327 -13.69 -35.23 -49.67
C TYR A 327 -13.64 -36.53 -48.87
N GLU A 328 -14.26 -37.58 -49.38
CA GLU A 328 -14.43 -38.86 -48.68
C GLU A 328 -13.10 -39.41 -48.13
N LYS A 329 -13.09 -39.77 -46.84
CA LYS A 329 -11.95 -40.38 -46.14
C LYS A 329 -10.69 -39.52 -46.16
N MET A 330 -10.86 -38.21 -46.04
CA MET A 330 -9.76 -37.24 -45.98
C MET A 330 -9.61 -36.62 -44.59
N TYR A 331 -8.37 -36.52 -44.11
CA TYR A 331 -8.04 -35.90 -42.84
C TYR A 331 -6.96 -34.84 -42.99
N VAL A 332 -7.00 -33.81 -42.14
CA VAL A 332 -5.94 -32.81 -42.00
C VAL A 332 -5.33 -32.94 -40.62
N ILE A 333 -4.00 -33.04 -40.56
CA ILE A 333 -3.27 -33.27 -39.31
C ILE A 333 -2.04 -32.38 -39.21
N ARG A 334 -1.64 -32.09 -37.98
CA ARG A 334 -0.29 -31.57 -37.68
C ARG A 334 0.72 -32.72 -37.62
N PRO A 335 2.03 -32.45 -37.81
CA PRO A 335 3.05 -33.51 -37.90
C PRO A 335 3.13 -34.41 -36.66
N GLN A 336 2.83 -33.89 -35.47
CA GLN A 336 2.79 -34.69 -34.23
C GLN A 336 1.73 -35.81 -34.25
N PHE A 337 0.71 -35.70 -35.09
CA PHE A 337 -0.35 -36.70 -35.24
C PHE A 337 -0.09 -37.67 -36.39
N PHE A 338 1.04 -37.58 -37.10
CA PHE A 338 1.37 -38.42 -38.24
C PHE A 338 1.31 -39.92 -37.92
N ILE A 339 2.12 -40.37 -36.95
CA ILE A 339 2.14 -41.78 -36.52
C ILE A 339 0.83 -42.22 -35.82
N PRO A 340 0.24 -41.41 -34.91
CA PRO A 340 -1.07 -41.73 -34.34
C PRO A 340 -2.17 -41.96 -35.39
N THR A 341 -2.21 -41.15 -36.46
CA THR A 341 -3.22 -41.27 -37.52
C THR A 341 -3.04 -42.56 -38.31
N ILE A 342 -1.81 -42.89 -38.72
CA ILE A 342 -1.51 -44.18 -39.37
C ILE A 342 -1.95 -45.34 -38.48
N SER A 343 -1.61 -45.30 -37.19
CA SER A 343 -1.95 -46.35 -36.22
C SER A 343 -3.47 -46.51 -36.06
N MET A 344 -4.19 -45.38 -35.95
CA MET A 344 -5.64 -45.36 -35.80
C MET A 344 -6.34 -45.96 -37.02
N LEU A 345 -6.01 -45.45 -38.22
CA LEU A 345 -6.61 -45.92 -39.46
C LEU A 345 -6.28 -47.40 -39.71
N ARG A 346 -5.04 -47.83 -39.44
CA ARG A 346 -4.62 -49.23 -39.55
C ARG A 346 -5.44 -50.14 -38.65
N ASN A 347 -5.59 -49.78 -37.38
CA ASN A 347 -6.35 -50.60 -36.43
C ASN A 347 -7.82 -50.69 -36.81
N ALA A 348 -8.42 -49.60 -37.31
CA ALA A 348 -9.78 -49.61 -37.83
C ALA A 348 -9.90 -50.54 -39.05
N ALA A 349 -8.93 -50.49 -39.97
CA ALA A 349 -8.91 -51.30 -41.17
C ALA A 349 -8.71 -52.80 -40.90
N ARG A 350 -7.92 -53.18 -39.88
CA ARG A 350 -7.71 -54.59 -39.50
C ARG A 350 -8.99 -55.34 -39.14
N ASN A 351 -9.97 -54.67 -38.53
CA ASN A 351 -11.25 -55.29 -38.21
C ASN A 351 -12.06 -55.67 -39.47
N SER A 352 -11.85 -54.95 -40.58
CA SER A 352 -12.50 -55.23 -41.87
C SER A 352 -11.81 -56.35 -42.66
N LEU A 353 -10.59 -56.73 -42.28
CA LEU A 353 -9.73 -57.67 -43.00
C LEU A 353 -10.32 -59.08 -43.03
N LYS A 354 -10.93 -59.53 -41.92
CA LYS A 354 -11.63 -60.81 -41.83
C LYS A 354 -12.73 -60.93 -42.91
N TYR A 355 -13.56 -59.90 -43.02
CA TYR A 355 -14.63 -59.86 -44.02
C TYR A 355 -14.10 -59.77 -45.46
N ARG A 356 -13.01 -59.02 -45.70
CA ARG A 356 -12.38 -58.97 -47.03
C ARG A 356 -11.80 -60.33 -47.44
N ARG A 357 -11.23 -61.11 -46.51
CA ARG A 357 -10.76 -62.49 -46.76
C ARG A 357 -11.91 -63.41 -47.14
N GLU A 358 -12.98 -63.45 -46.34
CA GLU A 358 -14.17 -64.28 -46.60
C GLU A 358 -14.79 -63.96 -47.96
N LEU A 359 -14.91 -62.68 -48.32
CA LEU A 359 -15.43 -62.26 -49.63
C LEU A 359 -14.53 -62.70 -50.80
N ARG A 360 -13.20 -62.70 -50.62
CA ARG A 360 -12.25 -63.12 -51.65
C ARG A 360 -12.36 -64.63 -51.90
N GLU A 361 -12.48 -65.43 -50.84
CA GLU A 361 -12.68 -66.87 -50.94
C GLU A 361 -14.00 -67.21 -51.65
N ILE A 362 -15.09 -66.53 -51.30
CA ILE A 362 -16.39 -66.69 -51.96
C ILE A 362 -16.30 -66.34 -53.45
N ARG A 363 -15.65 -65.22 -53.81
CA ARG A 363 -15.46 -64.83 -55.22
C ARG A 363 -14.63 -65.85 -55.99
N ASN A 364 -13.55 -66.36 -55.41
CA ASN A 364 -12.73 -67.38 -56.07
C ASN A 364 -13.54 -68.67 -56.29
N GLN A 365 -14.34 -69.09 -55.31
CA GLN A 365 -15.26 -70.23 -55.47
C GLN A 365 -16.29 -69.99 -56.59
N GLN A 366 -16.83 -68.77 -56.70
CA GLN A 366 -17.75 -68.42 -57.80
C GLN A 366 -17.06 -68.50 -59.17
N ILE A 367 -15.83 -67.99 -59.29
CA ILE A 367 -15.04 -68.07 -60.53
C ILE A 367 -14.75 -69.54 -60.90
N ASP A 368 -14.42 -70.39 -59.93
CA ASP A 368 -14.19 -71.81 -60.17
C ASP A 368 -15.46 -72.54 -60.60
N VAL A 369 -16.62 -72.17 -60.03
CA VAL A 369 -17.93 -72.68 -60.48
C VAL A 369 -18.24 -72.22 -61.89
N GLU A 370 -18.04 -70.95 -62.23
CA GLU A 370 -18.23 -70.42 -63.59
C GLU A 370 -17.31 -71.12 -64.61
N ASN A 371 -16.03 -71.30 -64.27
CA ASN A 371 -15.07 -72.01 -65.11
C ASN A 371 -15.46 -73.49 -65.28
N PHE A 372 -15.91 -74.14 -64.21
CA PHE A 372 -16.40 -75.52 -64.25
C PHE A 372 -17.67 -75.63 -65.10
N GLU A 373 -18.63 -74.72 -64.96
CA GLU A 373 -19.83 -74.66 -65.78
C GLU A 373 -19.47 -74.48 -67.27
N ALA A 374 -18.56 -73.56 -67.58
CA ALA A 374 -18.07 -73.36 -68.94
C ALA A 374 -17.39 -74.62 -69.50
N ALA A 375 -16.50 -75.26 -68.74
CA ALA A 375 -15.83 -76.50 -69.14
C ALA A 375 -16.81 -77.69 -69.30
N MET A 376 -17.80 -77.79 -68.41
CA MET A 376 -18.85 -78.81 -68.48
C MET A 376 -19.72 -78.63 -69.72
N ASN A 377 -20.09 -77.39 -70.06
CA ASN A 377 -20.86 -77.10 -71.27
C ASN A 377 -20.05 -77.41 -72.53
N ASP A 378 -18.78 -77.00 -72.59
CA ASP A 378 -17.88 -77.36 -73.70
C ASP A 378 -17.71 -78.88 -73.85
N PHE A 379 -17.58 -79.61 -72.73
CA PHE A 379 -17.54 -81.08 -72.75
C PHE A 379 -18.84 -81.68 -73.28
N LYS A 380 -20.01 -81.22 -72.79
CA LYS A 380 -21.31 -81.70 -73.26
C LYS A 380 -21.50 -81.48 -74.75
N ASP A 381 -21.10 -80.31 -75.26
CA ASP A 381 -21.20 -79.99 -76.69
C ASP A 381 -20.27 -80.87 -77.54
N LYS A 382 -19.01 -81.01 -77.13
CA LYS A 382 -18.03 -81.87 -77.82
C LYS A 382 -18.43 -83.34 -77.77
N PHE A 383 -18.86 -83.84 -76.61
CA PHE A 383 -19.32 -85.21 -76.44
C PHE A 383 -20.58 -85.47 -77.27
N GLY A 384 -21.56 -84.57 -77.22
CA GLY A 384 -22.79 -84.65 -78.02
C GLY A 384 -22.50 -84.68 -79.52
N ARG A 385 -21.56 -83.85 -79.99
CA ARG A 385 -21.11 -83.85 -81.39
C ARG A 385 -20.42 -85.15 -81.79
N ASN A 386 -19.48 -85.63 -80.98
CA ASN A 386 -18.75 -86.87 -81.26
C ASN A 386 -19.67 -88.09 -81.23
N TYR A 387 -20.59 -88.16 -80.27
CA TYR A 387 -21.60 -89.22 -80.18
C TYR A 387 -22.51 -89.21 -81.41
N ARG A 388 -22.99 -88.04 -81.84
CA ARG A 388 -23.80 -87.90 -83.05
C ARG A 388 -23.06 -88.37 -84.29
N LEU A 389 -21.83 -87.90 -84.51
CA LEU A 389 -21.00 -88.30 -85.64
C LEU A 389 -20.68 -89.80 -85.64
N ALA A 390 -20.39 -90.37 -84.47
CA ALA A 390 -20.16 -91.80 -84.33
C ALA A 390 -21.42 -92.62 -84.63
N SER A 391 -22.58 -92.18 -84.13
CA SER A 391 -23.88 -92.80 -84.42
C SER A 391 -24.24 -92.73 -85.91
N GLU A 392 -24.07 -91.57 -86.54
CA GLU A 392 -24.29 -91.39 -87.99
C GLU A 392 -23.36 -92.29 -88.82
N ARG A 393 -22.06 -92.35 -88.49
CA ARG A 393 -21.10 -93.25 -89.16
C ARG A 393 -21.44 -94.71 -88.94
N PHE A 394 -21.85 -95.09 -87.73
CA PHE A 394 -22.29 -96.44 -87.43
C PHE A 394 -23.52 -96.82 -88.27
N GLN A 395 -24.53 -95.95 -88.35
CA GLN A 395 -25.70 -96.16 -89.19
C GLN A 395 -25.35 -96.23 -90.68
N ALA A 396 -24.43 -95.40 -91.16
CA ALA A 396 -23.96 -95.44 -92.54
C ALA A 396 -23.23 -96.76 -92.84
N ALA A 397 -22.38 -97.24 -91.93
CA ALA A 397 -21.70 -98.52 -92.07
C ALA A 397 -22.69 -99.70 -92.09
N ILE A 398 -23.73 -99.68 -91.24
CA ILE A 398 -24.81 -100.67 -91.29
C ILE A 398 -25.50 -100.65 -92.66
N LYS A 399 -25.83 -99.47 -93.19
CA LYS A 399 -26.41 -99.35 -94.55
C LYS A 399 -25.50 -99.89 -95.64
N GLU A 400 -24.18 -99.68 -95.56
CA GLU A 400 -23.23 -100.26 -96.51
C GLU A 400 -23.14 -101.79 -96.41
N ILE A 401 -23.22 -102.33 -95.19
CA ILE A 401 -23.30 -103.79 -94.96
C ILE A 401 -24.58 -104.34 -95.60
N ASP A 402 -25.74 -103.70 -95.37
CA ASP A 402 -27.01 -104.10 -95.96
C ASP A 402 -26.95 -104.08 -97.50
N ASN A 403 -26.38 -103.02 -98.09
CA ASN A 403 -26.17 -102.93 -99.55
C ASN A 403 -25.26 -104.05 -100.08
N SER A 404 -24.23 -104.43 -99.31
CA SER A 404 -23.31 -105.51 -99.67
C SER A 404 -24.01 -106.88 -99.59
N ILE A 405 -24.86 -107.09 -98.58
CA ILE A 405 -25.70 -108.28 -98.47
C ILE A 405 -26.64 -108.38 -99.66
N ASP A 406 -27.31 -107.30 -100.05
CA ASP A 406 -28.15 -107.23 -101.24
C ASP A 406 -27.37 -107.59 -102.52
N HIS A 407 -26.13 -107.10 -102.64
CA HIS A 407 -25.27 -107.43 -103.78
C HIS A 407 -24.91 -108.92 -103.81
N LEU A 408 -24.53 -109.50 -102.67
CA LEU A 408 -24.25 -110.92 -102.53
C LEU A 408 -25.48 -111.80 -102.81
N GLN A 409 -26.68 -111.36 -102.41
CA GLN A 409 -27.94 -112.02 -102.74
C GLN A 409 -28.18 -112.02 -104.26
N LYS A 410 -27.99 -110.88 -104.93
CA LYS A 410 -28.08 -110.80 -106.40
C LYS A 410 -27.07 -111.73 -107.10
N ILE A 411 -25.84 -111.80 -106.60
CA ILE A 411 -24.82 -112.72 -107.14
C ILE A 411 -25.27 -114.17 -106.97
N LYS A 412 -25.75 -114.54 -105.77
CA LYS A 412 -26.31 -115.87 -105.50
C LYS A 412 -27.45 -116.20 -106.45
N ASP A 413 -28.40 -115.29 -106.65
CA ASP A 413 -29.54 -115.50 -107.55
C ASP A 413 -29.10 -115.67 -109.01
N ASN A 414 -28.12 -114.89 -109.47
CA ASN A 414 -27.53 -115.04 -110.79
C ASN A 414 -26.83 -116.40 -110.95
N LEU A 415 -26.10 -116.87 -109.93
CA LEU A 415 -25.45 -118.20 -109.97
C LEU A 415 -26.47 -119.33 -110.04
N LEU A 416 -27.53 -119.26 -109.22
CA LEU A 416 -28.64 -120.23 -109.28
C LEU A 416 -29.39 -120.16 -110.62
N GLY A 417 -29.55 -118.97 -111.19
CA GLY A 417 -30.08 -118.77 -112.53
C GLY A 417 -29.20 -119.38 -113.62
N SER A 418 -27.88 -119.23 -113.49
CA SER A 418 -26.89 -119.82 -114.39
C SER A 418 -26.87 -121.35 -114.29
N GLU A 419 -26.98 -121.91 -113.09
CA GLU A 419 -27.14 -123.35 -112.86
C GLU A 419 -28.43 -123.87 -113.51
N ARG A 420 -29.57 -123.16 -113.35
CA ARG A 420 -30.81 -123.53 -114.06
C ARG A 420 -30.64 -123.50 -115.57
N ASN A 421 -29.92 -122.52 -116.11
CA ASN A 421 -29.64 -122.44 -117.54
C ASN A 421 -28.74 -123.59 -118.03
N LEU A 422 -27.73 -123.97 -117.24
CA LEU A 422 -26.90 -125.14 -117.54
C LEU A 422 -27.71 -126.43 -117.47
N ARG A 423 -28.62 -126.56 -116.50
CA ARG A 423 -29.54 -127.69 -116.40
C ARG A 423 -30.47 -127.78 -117.60
N LEU A 424 -31.09 -126.66 -117.99
CA LEU A 424 -31.90 -126.57 -119.22
C LEU A 424 -31.10 -126.87 -120.49
N ALA A 425 -29.83 -126.47 -120.54
CA ALA A 425 -28.95 -126.79 -121.66
C ALA A 425 -28.61 -128.29 -121.71
N ASN A 426 -28.39 -128.92 -120.55
CA ASN A 426 -28.18 -130.36 -120.44
C ASN A 426 -29.45 -131.14 -120.82
N ASP A 427 -30.61 -130.74 -120.31
CA ASP A 427 -31.91 -131.34 -120.68
C ASP A 427 -32.16 -131.23 -122.20
N LYS A 428 -31.80 -130.09 -122.82
CA LYS A 428 -31.86 -129.91 -124.29
C LYS A 428 -30.84 -130.76 -125.05
N ALA A 429 -29.68 -131.05 -124.46
CA ALA A 429 -28.66 -131.91 -125.06
C ALA A 429 -29.07 -133.39 -124.99
N GLU A 430 -29.72 -133.81 -123.91
CA GLU A 430 -30.26 -135.17 -123.74
C GLU A 430 -31.51 -135.43 -124.62
N ASP A 431 -32.31 -134.42 -124.93
CA ASP A 431 -33.51 -134.53 -125.81
C ASP A 431 -33.19 -134.48 -127.33
N LEU A 432 -31.90 -134.55 -127.71
CA LEU A 432 -31.45 -134.66 -129.11
C LEU A 432 -31.51 -136.12 -129.60
N SER A 433 -32.67 -136.56 -130.10
CA SER A 433 -32.79 -137.82 -130.84
C SER A 433 -32.51 -137.63 -132.34
N ILE A 434 -31.96 -138.66 -133.00
CA ILE A 434 -31.68 -138.71 -134.45
C ILE A 434 -32.94 -138.33 -135.26
N LYS A 435 -34.13 -138.67 -134.74
CA LYS A 435 -35.44 -138.34 -135.31
C LYS A 435 -35.73 -136.83 -135.38
N LYS A 436 -35.29 -136.04 -134.38
CA LYS A 436 -35.41 -134.57 -134.35
C LYS A 436 -34.31 -133.90 -135.19
N LEU A 437 -33.09 -134.44 -135.19
CA LEU A 437 -31.94 -133.95 -135.96
C LEU A 437 -32.11 -134.11 -137.50
N THR A 438 -32.89 -135.10 -137.96
CA THR A 438 -33.12 -135.38 -139.39
C THR A 438 -34.44 -134.80 -139.95
N LYS A 439 -35.20 -134.02 -139.17
CA LYS A 439 -36.55 -133.55 -139.52
C LYS A 439 -36.63 -132.74 -140.82
N ASN A 440 -35.57 -132.00 -141.16
CA ASN A 440 -35.53 -131.10 -142.33
C ASN A 440 -34.53 -131.55 -143.43
N SER A 441 -34.04 -132.79 -143.39
CA SER A 441 -33.03 -133.29 -144.35
C SER A 441 -33.41 -134.68 -144.89
N PRO A 442 -34.23 -134.74 -145.96
CA PRO A 442 -34.79 -136.00 -146.49
C PRO A 442 -33.72 -137.00 -146.96
N SER A 443 -32.62 -136.51 -147.55
CA SER A 443 -31.51 -137.34 -148.02
C SER A 443 -30.73 -138.03 -146.89
N VAL A 444 -30.56 -137.35 -145.74
CA VAL A 444 -29.85 -137.89 -144.58
C VAL A 444 -30.73 -138.92 -143.84
N ARG A 445 -32.04 -138.69 -143.76
CA ARG A 445 -32.98 -139.67 -143.21
C ARG A 445 -32.99 -140.98 -144.00
N ALA A 446 -32.90 -140.91 -145.33
CA ALA A 446 -32.80 -142.09 -146.19
C ALA A 446 -31.51 -142.89 -145.95
N MET A 447 -30.36 -142.21 -145.79
CA MET A 447 -29.08 -142.86 -145.49
C MET A 447 -29.09 -143.61 -144.15
N PHE A 448 -29.71 -143.05 -143.11
CA PHE A 448 -29.83 -143.74 -141.81
C PHE A 448 -30.87 -144.89 -141.82
N GLN A 449 -31.92 -144.79 -142.64
CA GLN A 449 -32.90 -145.88 -142.82
C GLN A 449 -32.36 -147.05 -143.66
N GLU A 450 -31.49 -146.81 -144.65
CA GLU A 450 -30.80 -147.87 -145.41
C GLU A 450 -29.69 -148.57 -144.59
N ALA A 451 -29.18 -147.93 -143.54
CA ALA A 451 -28.13 -148.46 -142.66
C ALA A 451 -28.66 -149.30 -141.47
N GLY A 452 -29.97 -149.55 -141.36
CA GLY A 452 -30.55 -150.47 -140.38
C GLY A 452 -30.27 -150.11 -138.91
N GLN A 453 -30.18 -148.82 -138.57
CA GLN A 453 -30.01 -148.35 -137.19
C GLN A 453 -31.13 -147.37 -136.81
N ASP A 454 -32.21 -147.91 -136.24
CA ASP A 454 -33.26 -147.14 -135.57
C ASP A 454 -32.98 -147.10 -134.06
N SER A 455 -32.46 -145.98 -133.56
CA SER A 455 -32.61 -145.48 -132.18
C SER A 455 -32.42 -143.97 -132.15
#